data_AF-A0A8J7ZG08-F1
#
_entry.id   AF-A0A8J7ZG08-F1
#
_cell.length_a   1.000
_cell.length_b   1.000
_cell.length_c   1.000
_cell.angle_alpha   90.00
_cell.angle_beta   90.00
_cell.angle_gamma   90.00
#
_symmetry.space_group_name_H-M   'P 1'
#
loop_
_entity.id
_entity.type
_entity.pdbx_description
1 polymer ?
#
loop_
_entity_poly.entity_id
_entity_poly.type
_entity_poly.pdbx_seq_one_letter_code
_entity_poly.pdbx_strand_id
1 'polypeptide(L)'
;MRDDGTADGASSVLVVAPTPTIAAGTDAEAEGEPDDLRFDHARSLETARHVLASGTRDCVVVDGSLLTDDGSGFIDDVRALAPGCPVILLARGDGVLPDELVSKATTIVETSAGGENAFLLEKVRSTVRSTEPYDDGHQMYRALVETARDGLYRLDATGEFVYANESFAEMLGYERAELIGSHGSRPLVDGELERGQRVIQQVLADEDRESEILDMEMVTKAGDRIVVAVHFVVLTTDDGAYDGVMGVVRDVTERRERERELERKNERLDSFASMVSHDLRNPLNVATGRLELVRDAIDHADLEEIAVSLDRMDALIEDLLTLARAGKRVDDVEPVALASVAEACWRNVATPEATLAVESALTLRADPNRLKQLLENLVRNALEHGRRDAHVVVSDLDDGDGFYVADDGPGIPVEAREDVFDAGVSTNDGTGLGLAIVEDVVEAHGWSIVVTDSESGGARFEISGVAIGST
;
A
#
# COMPACT_ATOMS: atom_id res chain seq x y z
N MET A 1 1.47 20.08 43.66
CA MET A 1 0.94 21.04 44.66
C MET A 1 1.11 22.45 44.12
N ARG A 2 0.21 22.84 43.22
CA ARG A 2 -0.33 24.19 43.09
C ARG A 2 -1.79 24.01 43.50
N ASP A 3 -2.18 24.62 44.60
CA ASP A 3 -3.56 24.73 45.03
C ASP A 3 -4.10 26.00 44.39
N ASP A 4 -5.18 25.88 43.62
CA ASP A 4 -6.30 26.81 43.76
C ASP A 4 -7.49 26.26 42.98
N GLY A 5 -8.53 25.94 43.74
CA GLY A 5 -9.84 25.67 43.19
C GLY A 5 -10.45 26.95 42.63
N THR A 6 -10.83 26.89 41.37
CA THR A 6 -12.09 27.48 40.91
C THR A 6 -12.86 26.37 40.22
N ALA A 7 -13.72 25.71 40.99
CA ALA A 7 -14.85 24.99 40.45
C ALA A 7 -15.84 26.03 39.88
N ASP A 8 -15.52 26.53 38.68
CA ASP A 8 -16.45 27.20 37.77
C ASP A 8 -15.77 27.23 36.39
N GLY A 9 -16.11 26.29 35.51
CA GLY A 9 -15.50 26.14 34.18
C GLY A 9 -15.94 27.21 33.17
N ALA A 10 -16.40 28.37 33.64
CA ALA A 10 -16.95 29.44 32.82
C ALA A 10 -15.87 30.47 32.49
N SER A 11 -15.71 30.79 31.20
CA SER A 11 -14.76 31.81 30.75
C SER A 11 -15.22 33.20 31.22
N SER A 12 -14.31 33.98 31.78
CA SER A 12 -14.57 35.28 32.38
C SER A 12 -14.43 36.41 31.35
N VAL A 13 -15.55 37.06 31.02
CA VAL A 13 -15.65 38.15 30.03
C VAL A 13 -15.89 39.49 30.71
N LEU A 14 -15.12 40.52 30.35
CA LEU A 14 -15.31 41.90 30.83
C LEU A 14 -16.00 42.74 29.75
N VAL A 15 -17.18 43.30 30.06
CA VAL A 15 -17.94 44.17 29.17
C VAL A 15 -17.81 45.63 29.62
N VAL A 16 -17.24 46.47 28.76
CA VAL A 16 -16.97 47.88 29.01
C VAL A 16 -17.93 48.74 28.17
N ALA A 17 -19.01 49.21 28.77
CA ALA A 17 -20.04 49.97 28.08
C ALA A 17 -20.78 50.94 29.03
N PRO A 18 -21.22 52.12 28.55
CA PRO A 18 -21.88 53.12 29.38
C PRO A 18 -23.24 52.65 29.92
N THR A 19 -23.89 51.74 29.20
CA THR A 19 -25.12 51.03 29.59
C THR A 19 -24.87 49.54 29.43
N PRO A 20 -25.42 48.66 30.29
CA PRO A 20 -25.23 47.22 30.14
C PRO A 20 -25.75 46.77 28.76
N THR A 21 -24.84 46.36 27.88
CA THR A 21 -25.18 45.87 26.53
C THR A 21 -25.67 44.42 26.58
N ILE A 22 -25.14 43.65 27.52
CA ILE A 22 -25.60 42.31 27.88
C ILE A 22 -26.23 42.49 29.26
N ALA A 23 -27.51 42.14 29.44
CA ALA A 23 -28.09 42.22 30.78
C ALA A 23 -27.48 41.11 31.64
N ALA A 24 -27.04 41.47 32.84
CA ALA A 24 -26.60 40.49 33.83
C ALA A 24 -27.78 39.55 34.09
N GLY A 25 -27.72 38.34 33.52
CA GLY A 25 -28.77 37.33 33.60
C GLY A 25 -29.77 37.31 32.43
N THR A 26 -29.34 37.42 31.17
CA THR A 26 -30.23 37.16 30.02
C THR A 26 -30.24 35.68 29.60
N ASP A 27 -31.33 35.00 29.97
CA ASP A 27 -32.03 33.95 29.21
C ASP A 27 -31.29 32.67 28.79
N ALA A 28 -30.30 32.20 29.56
CA ALA A 28 -29.81 30.81 29.46
C ALA A 28 -30.63 29.80 30.28
N GLU A 29 -31.63 30.22 31.07
CA GLU A 29 -32.49 29.29 31.83
C GLU A 29 -33.47 28.49 30.94
N ALA A 30 -33.57 28.77 29.64
CA ALA A 30 -34.55 28.11 28.76
C ALA A 30 -34.09 26.75 28.19
N GLU A 31 -32.80 26.41 28.18
CA GLU A 31 -32.30 25.17 27.55
C GLU A 31 -31.21 24.44 28.35
N GLY A 32 -31.21 24.47 29.68
CA GLY A 32 -30.54 23.45 30.51
C GLY A 32 -29.02 23.23 30.32
N GLU A 33 -28.31 24.06 29.56
CA GLU A 33 -26.84 24.06 29.48
C GLU A 33 -26.26 24.89 30.63
N PRO A 34 -25.20 24.43 31.32
CA PRO A 34 -24.48 25.24 32.28
C PRO A 34 -23.86 26.46 31.59
N ASP A 35 -23.99 27.64 32.21
CA ASP A 35 -23.51 28.91 31.65
C ASP A 35 -21.98 28.89 31.53
N ASP A 36 -21.47 28.81 30.29
CA ASP A 36 -20.05 28.67 29.97
C ASP A 36 -19.29 30.01 30.01
N LEU A 37 -20.00 31.12 30.26
CA LEU A 37 -19.45 32.47 30.29
C LEU A 37 -19.90 33.25 31.53
N ARG A 38 -18.95 33.92 32.19
CA ARG A 38 -19.22 34.84 33.30
C ARG A 38 -18.94 36.28 32.90
N PHE A 39 -19.95 37.14 32.98
CA PHE A 39 -19.82 38.54 32.58
C PHE A 39 -19.60 39.48 33.78
N ASP A 40 -18.54 40.26 33.74
CA ASP A 40 -18.34 41.42 34.60
C ASP A 40 -18.52 42.72 33.79
N HIS A 41 -19.10 43.75 34.40
CA HIS A 41 -19.43 45.00 33.72
C HIS A 41 -18.66 46.20 34.28
N ALA A 42 -18.07 46.99 33.39
CA ALA A 42 -17.47 48.28 33.70
C ALA A 42 -18.16 49.40 32.91
N ARG A 43 -18.57 50.46 33.60
CA ARG A 43 -19.28 51.60 32.97
C ARG A 43 -18.35 52.67 32.39
N SER A 44 -17.05 52.57 32.64
CA SER A 44 -16.02 53.49 32.16
C SER A 44 -14.70 52.75 31.92
N LEU A 45 -13.83 53.31 31.08
CA LEU A 45 -12.49 52.79 30.82
C LEU A 45 -11.63 52.73 32.11
N GLU A 46 -11.80 53.70 33.01
CA GLU A 46 -11.09 53.74 34.29
C GLU A 46 -11.49 52.56 35.20
N THR A 47 -12.78 52.26 35.28
CA THR A 47 -13.28 51.10 36.05
C THR A 47 -12.77 49.80 35.44
N ALA A 48 -12.77 49.71 34.11
CA ALA A 48 -12.27 48.53 33.40
C ALA A 48 -10.78 48.28 33.67
N ARG A 49 -9.94 49.33 33.69
CA ARG A 49 -8.51 49.23 34.06
C ARG A 49 -8.33 48.68 35.46
N HIS A 50 -9.11 49.16 36.43
CA HIS A 50 -9.05 48.65 37.81
C HIS A 50 -9.45 47.17 37.89
N VAL A 51 -10.44 46.74 37.12
CA VAL A 51 -10.87 45.33 37.07
C VAL A 51 -9.80 44.45 36.44
N LEU A 52 -9.19 44.88 35.34
CA LEU A 52 -8.10 44.17 34.66
C LEU A 52 -6.84 44.08 35.53
N ALA A 53 -6.57 45.08 36.37
CA ALA A 53 -5.47 45.03 37.34
C ALA A 53 -5.70 44.03 38.48
N SER A 54 -6.96 43.65 38.73
CA SER A 54 -7.32 42.73 39.83
C SER A 54 -7.41 41.25 39.42
N GLY A 55 -7.33 40.94 38.12
CA GLY A 55 -7.39 39.57 37.61
C GLY A 55 -7.43 39.50 36.08
N THR A 56 -7.01 38.36 35.52
CA THR A 56 -7.02 38.10 34.08
C THR A 56 -8.43 37.84 33.55
N ARG A 57 -8.66 38.18 32.29
CA ARG A 57 -9.93 37.99 31.59
C ARG A 57 -9.70 37.18 30.33
N ASP A 58 -10.66 36.31 30.00
CA ASP A 58 -10.60 35.47 28.81
C ASP A 58 -11.09 36.23 27.57
N CYS A 59 -11.85 37.30 27.74
CA CYS A 59 -12.20 38.24 26.67
C CYS A 59 -12.59 39.61 27.24
N VAL A 60 -12.31 40.68 26.48
CA VAL A 60 -12.77 42.04 26.78
C VAL A 60 -13.64 42.55 25.62
N VAL A 61 -14.89 42.93 25.92
CA VAL A 61 -15.82 43.56 24.98
C VAL A 61 -15.88 45.05 25.31
N VAL A 62 -15.62 45.93 24.34
CA VAL A 62 -15.58 47.38 24.54
C VAL A 62 -16.53 48.09 23.59
N ASP A 63 -17.38 48.95 24.13
CA ASP A 63 -18.24 49.83 23.35
C ASP A 63 -17.42 50.95 22.71
N GLY A 64 -17.45 51.03 21.37
CA GLY A 64 -16.70 52.01 20.59
C GLY A 64 -17.06 53.46 20.92
N SER A 65 -18.25 53.72 21.48
CA SER A 65 -18.62 55.08 21.92
C SER A 65 -17.78 55.61 23.09
N LEU A 66 -17.08 54.75 23.83
CA LEU A 66 -16.16 55.14 24.89
C LEU A 66 -14.76 55.48 24.37
N LEU A 67 -14.48 55.22 23.09
CA LEU A 67 -13.14 55.25 22.50
C LEU A 67 -12.94 56.49 21.60
N THR A 68 -13.26 57.69 22.09
CA THR A 68 -13.28 58.92 21.25
C THR A 68 -11.91 59.54 21.01
N ASP A 69 -11.10 59.81 22.05
CA ASP A 69 -9.82 60.54 21.90
C ASP A 69 -8.58 59.81 22.47
N ASP A 70 -8.76 58.85 23.39
CA ASP A 70 -7.69 58.07 24.06
C ASP A 70 -7.95 56.54 23.97
N GLY A 71 -8.80 56.15 23.01
CA GLY A 71 -9.37 54.81 22.94
C GLY A 71 -8.36 53.71 22.59
N SER A 72 -7.34 54.04 21.79
CA SER A 72 -6.31 53.06 21.42
C SER A 72 -5.40 52.72 22.60
N GLY A 73 -5.19 53.68 23.52
CA GLY A 73 -4.43 53.46 24.76
C GLY A 73 -5.07 52.41 25.67
N PHE A 74 -6.40 52.33 25.72
CA PHE A 74 -7.08 51.28 26.50
C PHE A 74 -6.85 49.87 25.92
N ILE A 75 -6.88 49.71 24.60
CA ILE A 75 -6.60 48.41 23.97
C ILE A 75 -5.14 48.00 24.21
N ASP A 76 -4.22 48.98 24.16
CA ASP A 76 -2.81 48.75 24.47
C ASP A 76 -2.62 48.36 25.96
N ASP A 77 -3.36 48.98 26.88
CA ASP A 77 -3.35 48.62 28.30
C ASP A 77 -3.86 47.19 28.53
N VAL A 78 -4.95 46.78 27.84
CA VAL A 78 -5.45 45.40 27.90
C VAL A 78 -4.37 44.42 27.46
N ARG A 79 -3.71 44.71 26.33
CA ARG A 79 -2.65 43.85 25.78
C ARG A 79 -1.40 43.82 26.67
N ALA A 80 -1.09 44.92 27.37
CA ALA A 80 0.02 44.98 28.31
C ALA A 80 -0.24 44.17 29.59
N LEU A 81 -1.49 44.18 30.09
CA LEU A 81 -1.89 43.45 31.30
C LEU A 81 -2.21 41.98 31.03
N ALA A 82 -2.72 41.64 29.85
CA ALA A 82 -3.11 40.29 29.45
C ALA A 82 -2.70 39.99 27.99
N PRO A 83 -1.44 39.59 27.75
CA PRO A 83 -0.95 39.23 26.42
C PRO A 83 -1.72 38.01 25.90
N GLY A 84 -2.48 38.19 24.82
CA GLY A 84 -3.31 37.13 24.21
C GLY A 84 -4.81 37.20 24.53
N CYS A 85 -5.24 38.13 25.40
CA CYS A 85 -6.67 38.35 25.62
C CYS A 85 -7.33 38.98 24.39
N PRO A 86 -8.36 38.36 23.78
CA PRO A 86 -9.08 38.93 22.66
C PRO A 86 -9.89 40.16 23.07
N VAL A 87 -9.86 41.18 22.20
CA VAL A 87 -10.64 42.41 22.36
C VAL A 87 -11.70 42.51 21.27
N ILE A 88 -12.98 42.54 21.66
CA ILE A 88 -14.11 42.72 20.77
C ILE A 88 -14.58 44.17 20.84
N LEU A 89 -14.63 44.86 19.69
CA LEU A 89 -15.17 46.22 19.61
C LEU A 89 -16.63 46.20 19.16
N LEU A 90 -17.50 46.91 19.89
CA LEU A 90 -18.89 47.14 19.49
C LEU A 90 -19.00 48.47 18.76
N ALA A 91 -19.37 48.42 17.48
CA ALA A 91 -19.80 49.58 16.72
C ALA A 91 -21.32 49.73 16.86
N ARG A 92 -21.80 50.87 17.39
CA ARG A 92 -23.24 51.16 17.50
C ARG A 92 -23.66 52.18 16.43
N GLY A 93 -24.62 51.78 15.59
CA GLY A 93 -25.13 52.61 14.48
C GLY A 93 -24.11 52.85 13.35
N ASP A 94 -24.37 53.81 12.47
CA ASP A 94 -23.53 54.15 11.29
C ASP A 94 -22.20 54.88 11.65
N GLY A 95 -21.74 54.75 12.89
CA GLY A 95 -20.51 55.39 13.36
C GLY A 95 -19.27 54.67 12.82
N VAL A 96 -18.50 55.34 11.96
CA VAL A 96 -17.21 54.84 11.47
C VAL A 96 -16.20 54.81 12.62
N LEU A 97 -15.73 53.62 12.98
CA LEU A 97 -14.62 53.46 13.93
C LEU A 97 -13.31 53.94 13.28
N PRO A 98 -12.42 54.63 14.00
CA PRO A 98 -11.07 54.95 13.54
C PRO A 98 -10.28 53.69 13.12
N ASP A 99 -9.55 53.75 12.00
CA ASP A 99 -8.73 52.64 11.48
C ASP A 99 -7.72 52.09 12.51
N GLU A 100 -7.22 52.96 13.40
CA GLU A 100 -6.33 52.55 14.48
C GLU A 100 -7.00 51.60 15.47
N LEU A 101 -8.29 51.78 15.77
CA LEU A 101 -9.04 50.87 16.63
C LEU A 101 -9.38 49.58 15.90
N VAL A 102 -9.75 49.68 14.62
CA VAL A 102 -10.06 48.52 13.77
C VAL A 102 -8.87 47.57 13.70
N SER A 103 -7.67 48.10 13.46
CA SER A 103 -6.43 47.30 13.37
C SER A 103 -5.99 46.68 14.71
N LYS A 104 -6.45 47.22 15.85
CA LYS A 104 -6.11 46.72 17.19
C LYS A 104 -7.18 45.78 17.79
N ALA A 105 -8.37 45.70 17.22
CA ALA A 105 -9.39 44.77 17.68
C ALA A 105 -9.13 43.35 17.17
N THR A 106 -9.49 42.35 17.97
CA THR A 106 -9.53 40.95 17.52
C THR A 106 -10.75 40.69 16.65
N THR A 107 -11.87 41.34 16.96
CA THR A 107 -13.14 41.22 16.24
C THR A 107 -13.95 42.49 16.41
N ILE A 108 -14.73 42.85 15.38
CA ILE A 108 -15.64 43.99 15.42
C ILE A 108 -17.05 43.46 15.23
N VAL A 109 -17.98 43.95 16.06
CA VAL A 109 -19.40 43.62 16.02
C VAL A 109 -20.18 44.91 15.79
N GLU A 110 -20.85 45.00 14.67
CA GLU A 110 -21.81 46.07 14.39
C GLU A 110 -23.15 45.68 15.01
N THR A 111 -23.70 46.55 15.86
CA THR A 111 -24.98 46.31 16.54
C THR A 111 -25.99 47.38 16.16
N SER A 112 -27.19 46.94 15.76
CA SER A 112 -28.34 47.84 15.58
C SER A 112 -29.08 48.01 16.91
N ALA A 113 -29.63 49.20 17.16
CA ALA A 113 -30.21 49.53 18.45
C ALA A 113 -31.46 48.67 18.74
N GLY A 114 -31.31 47.65 19.60
CA GLY A 114 -32.43 47.10 20.38
C GLY A 114 -32.78 45.61 20.26
N GLY A 115 -31.91 44.69 19.80
CA GLY A 115 -32.36 43.30 19.68
C GLY A 115 -31.36 42.14 19.53
N GLU A 116 -30.07 42.25 19.90
CA GLU A 116 -29.10 41.21 19.50
C GLU A 116 -28.10 40.78 20.60
N ASN A 117 -28.58 40.53 21.82
CA ASN A 117 -27.73 39.89 22.84
C ASN A 117 -27.24 38.51 22.37
N ALA A 118 -28.07 37.75 21.63
CA ALA A 118 -27.72 36.43 21.14
C ALA A 118 -26.53 36.44 20.15
N PHE A 119 -26.51 37.39 19.20
CA PHE A 119 -25.42 37.51 18.23
C PHE A 119 -24.11 37.93 18.90
N LEU A 120 -24.17 38.86 19.86
CA LEU A 120 -23.01 39.24 20.63
C LEU A 120 -22.49 38.08 21.49
N LEU A 121 -23.38 37.30 22.13
CA LEU A 121 -23.01 36.11 22.90
C LEU A 121 -22.36 35.04 22.01
N GLU A 122 -22.93 34.76 20.83
CA GLU A 122 -22.33 33.84 19.85
C GLU A 122 -20.94 34.31 19.43
N LYS A 123 -20.79 35.62 19.17
CA LYS A 123 -19.49 36.17 18.77
C LYS A 123 -18.46 36.10 19.89
N VAL A 124 -18.85 36.40 21.13
CA VAL A 124 -17.99 36.26 22.31
C VAL A 124 -17.56 34.80 22.48
N ARG A 125 -18.49 33.84 22.41
CA ARG A 125 -18.18 32.40 22.46
C ARG A 125 -17.19 31.99 21.37
N SER A 126 -17.46 32.40 20.12
CA SER A 126 -16.59 32.10 18.98
C SER A 126 -15.19 32.68 19.17
N THR A 127 -15.08 33.92 19.67
CA THR A 127 -13.79 34.59 19.87
C THR A 127 -13.00 33.99 21.04
N VAL A 128 -13.65 33.71 22.19
CA VAL A 128 -13.02 33.01 23.33
C VAL A 128 -12.51 31.65 22.89
N ARG A 129 -13.37 30.84 22.24
CA ARG A 129 -12.95 29.55 21.68
C ARG A 129 -11.77 29.71 20.72
N SER A 130 -11.79 30.72 19.85
CA SER A 130 -10.71 30.98 18.87
C SER A 130 -9.35 31.32 19.48
N THR A 131 -9.31 31.74 20.75
CA THR A 131 -8.10 32.20 21.45
C THR A 131 -7.65 31.28 22.59
N GLU A 132 -8.46 30.28 22.95
CA GLU A 132 -7.97 29.14 23.71
C GLU A 132 -6.88 28.41 22.89
N PRO A 133 -5.77 27.97 23.52
CA PRO A 133 -4.81 27.11 22.84
C PRO A 133 -5.51 25.80 22.44
N TYR A 134 -5.91 25.69 21.17
CA TYR A 134 -6.61 24.53 20.63
C TYR A 134 -5.78 23.24 20.77
N ASP A 135 -6.32 22.29 21.52
CA ASP A 135 -5.88 20.89 21.67
C ASP A 135 -6.32 19.99 20.48
N ASP A 136 -6.86 20.59 19.41
CA ASP A 136 -7.48 19.89 18.28
C ASP A 136 -6.49 18.99 17.52
N GLY A 137 -5.22 19.38 17.43
CA GLY A 137 -4.17 18.52 16.87
C GLY A 137 -4.03 17.21 17.67
N HIS A 138 -3.86 17.29 18.98
CA HIS A 138 -3.66 16.10 19.82
C HIS A 138 -4.91 15.23 19.91
N GLN A 139 -6.11 15.82 19.92
CA GLN A 139 -7.37 15.07 19.91
C GLN A 139 -7.65 14.43 18.55
N MET A 140 -7.40 15.13 17.44
CA MET A 140 -7.53 14.58 16.09
C MET A 140 -6.49 13.48 15.85
N TYR A 141 -5.23 13.68 16.21
CA TYR A 141 -4.20 12.64 16.12
C TYR A 141 -4.56 11.43 16.99
N ARG A 142 -5.02 11.66 18.22
CA ARG A 142 -5.50 10.57 19.09
C ARG A 142 -6.70 9.85 18.45
N ALA A 143 -7.67 10.56 17.90
CA ALA A 143 -8.83 9.96 17.25
C ALA A 143 -8.45 9.14 15.99
N LEU A 144 -7.54 9.64 15.16
CA LEU A 144 -7.04 8.93 13.98
C LEU A 144 -6.27 7.65 14.35
N VAL A 145 -5.45 7.71 15.41
CA VAL A 145 -4.68 6.58 15.92
C VAL A 145 -5.58 5.54 16.60
N GLU A 146 -6.61 5.97 17.33
CA GLU A 146 -7.54 5.06 18.01
C GLU A 146 -8.60 4.47 17.06
N THR A 147 -8.89 5.11 15.92
CA THR A 147 -9.80 4.55 14.89
C THR A 147 -9.10 3.66 13.87
N ALA A 148 -7.77 3.61 13.88
CA ALA A 148 -6.99 2.73 13.01
C ALA A 148 -7.32 1.27 13.33
N ARG A 149 -7.64 0.48 12.29
CA ARG A 149 -7.85 -0.97 12.44
C ARG A 149 -6.56 -1.73 12.71
N ASP A 150 -5.43 -1.16 12.29
CA ASP A 150 -4.12 -1.72 12.58
C ASP A 150 -3.72 -1.39 14.03
N GLY A 151 -2.98 -2.29 14.66
CA GLY A 151 -2.43 -2.06 15.98
C GLY A 151 -1.31 -1.02 15.92
N LEU A 152 -1.31 -0.06 16.83
CA LEU A 152 -0.29 0.97 16.94
C LEU A 152 0.35 0.90 18.31
N TYR A 153 1.68 0.93 18.37
CA TYR A 153 2.43 0.91 19.62
C TYR A 153 3.65 1.82 19.59
N ARG A 154 4.11 2.22 20.78
CA ARG A 154 5.42 2.84 20.99
C ARG A 154 6.13 2.15 22.15
N LEU A 155 7.37 1.76 21.91
CA LEU A 155 8.33 1.32 22.92
C LEU A 155 9.29 2.47 23.24
N ASP A 156 9.70 2.58 24.50
CA ASP A 156 10.80 3.46 24.89
C ASP A 156 12.18 2.84 24.60
N ALA A 157 13.25 3.55 24.99
CA ALA A 157 14.63 3.12 24.83
C ALA A 157 14.97 1.80 25.58
N THR A 158 14.16 1.41 26.57
CA THR A 158 14.33 0.14 27.31
C THR A 158 13.53 -1.01 26.70
N GLY A 159 12.66 -0.71 25.73
CA GLY A 159 11.79 -1.68 25.08
C GLY A 159 10.46 -1.88 25.80
N GLU A 160 10.05 -0.97 26.69
CA GLU A 160 8.76 -1.02 27.38
C GLU A 160 7.69 -0.23 26.63
N PHE A 161 6.45 -0.74 26.59
CA PHE A 161 5.34 -0.05 25.95
C PHE A 161 4.98 1.23 26.70
N VAL A 162 5.17 2.38 26.06
CA VAL A 162 4.69 3.68 26.54
C VAL A 162 3.37 4.08 25.88
N TYR A 163 3.03 3.44 24.76
CA TYR A 163 1.76 3.63 24.07
C TYR A 163 1.34 2.33 23.35
N ALA A 164 0.04 2.08 23.35
CA ALA A 164 -0.65 1.09 22.53
C ALA A 164 -2.07 1.61 22.27
N ASN A 165 -2.59 1.55 21.04
CA ASN A 165 -3.99 1.86 20.75
C ASN A 165 -4.91 0.69 21.14
N GLU A 166 -6.21 0.93 21.13
CA GLU A 166 -7.20 -0.11 21.46
C GLU A 166 -7.10 -1.31 20.51
N SER A 167 -6.95 -1.08 19.21
CA SER A 167 -6.85 -2.14 18.19
C SER A 167 -5.68 -3.11 18.43
N PHE A 168 -4.52 -2.62 18.89
CA PHE A 168 -3.39 -3.48 19.24
C PHE A 168 -3.67 -4.35 20.47
N ALA A 169 -4.33 -3.77 21.47
CA ALA A 169 -4.71 -4.47 22.69
C ALA A 169 -5.77 -5.54 22.40
N GLU A 170 -6.81 -5.20 21.63
CA GLU A 170 -7.86 -6.12 21.18
C GLU A 170 -7.31 -7.28 20.35
N MET A 171 -6.43 -7.00 19.38
CA MET A 171 -5.79 -8.02 18.53
C MET A 171 -5.08 -9.10 19.36
N LEU A 172 -4.39 -8.70 20.43
CA LEU A 172 -3.64 -9.61 21.29
C LEU A 172 -4.46 -10.13 22.47
N GLY A 173 -5.69 -9.64 22.67
CA GLY A 173 -6.55 -9.99 23.80
C GLY A 173 -6.08 -9.48 25.16
N TYR A 174 -5.30 -8.40 25.19
CA TYR A 174 -4.88 -7.73 26.43
C TYR A 174 -5.71 -6.49 26.69
N GLU A 175 -5.81 -6.07 27.94
CA GLU A 175 -6.19 -4.70 28.24
C GLU A 175 -5.01 -3.77 28.03
N ARG A 176 -5.24 -2.56 27.51
CA ARG A 176 -4.17 -1.56 27.29
C ARG A 176 -3.35 -1.32 28.55
N ALA A 177 -3.98 -1.26 29.72
CA ALA A 177 -3.29 -1.07 31.00
C ALA A 177 -2.34 -2.22 31.38
N GLU A 178 -2.56 -3.43 30.85
CA GLU A 178 -1.65 -4.57 31.02
C GLU A 178 -0.42 -4.49 30.09
N LEU A 179 -0.58 -3.81 28.95
CA LEU A 179 0.50 -3.63 27.97
C LEU A 179 1.41 -2.47 28.38
N ILE A 180 0.85 -1.32 28.79
CA ILE A 180 1.65 -0.14 29.17
C ILE A 180 2.58 -0.47 30.35
N GLY A 181 3.87 -0.18 30.19
CA GLY A 181 4.94 -0.49 31.14
C GLY A 181 5.41 -1.94 31.13
N SER A 182 4.84 -2.80 30.27
CA SER A 182 5.36 -4.14 30.04
C SER A 182 6.38 -4.12 28.90
N HIS A 183 7.34 -5.06 28.94
CA HIS A 183 8.35 -5.18 27.89
C HIS A 183 7.76 -5.70 26.57
N GLY A 184 8.20 -5.15 25.45
CA GLY A 184 7.75 -5.45 24.08
C GLY A 184 7.91 -6.89 23.63
N SER A 185 8.67 -7.71 24.37
CA SER A 185 8.80 -9.15 24.13
C SER A 185 7.61 -9.97 24.62
N ARG A 186 6.74 -9.40 25.46
CA ARG A 186 5.62 -10.13 26.08
C ARG A 186 4.68 -10.78 25.06
N PRO A 187 4.24 -10.10 23.98
CA PRO A 187 3.40 -10.72 22.97
C PRO A 187 4.19 -11.46 21.88
N LEU A 188 5.50 -11.65 22.00
CA LEU A 188 6.31 -12.33 20.98
C LEU A 188 6.47 -13.81 21.30
N VAL A 189 6.59 -14.64 20.25
CA VAL A 189 7.07 -16.02 20.41
C VAL A 189 8.59 -16.05 20.64
N ASP A 190 9.10 -17.18 21.15
CA ASP A 190 10.54 -17.36 21.39
C ASP A 190 11.37 -17.12 20.11
N GLY A 191 12.44 -16.32 20.21
CA GLY A 191 13.36 -16.01 19.11
C GLY A 191 13.00 -14.77 18.27
N GLU A 192 11.76 -14.29 18.33
CA GLU A 192 11.32 -13.11 17.57
C GLU A 192 11.87 -11.80 18.19
N LEU A 193 12.14 -11.77 19.50
CA LEU A 193 12.77 -10.61 20.15
C LEU A 193 14.18 -10.35 19.58
N GLU A 194 15.04 -11.36 19.52
CA GLU A 194 16.41 -11.24 19.02
C GLU A 194 16.42 -10.91 17.53
N ARG A 195 15.41 -11.38 16.78
CA ARG A 195 15.23 -11.02 15.38
C ARG A 195 14.88 -9.54 15.24
N GLY A 196 13.88 -9.05 15.97
CA GLY A 196 13.51 -7.64 15.96
C GLY A 196 14.66 -6.71 16.35
N GLN A 197 15.41 -7.06 17.41
CA GLN A 197 16.58 -6.28 17.86
C GLN A 197 17.67 -6.19 16.79
N ARG A 198 17.94 -7.27 16.05
CA ARG A 198 18.92 -7.25 14.94
C ARG A 198 18.49 -6.31 13.83
N VAL A 199 17.20 -6.30 13.47
CA VAL A 199 16.68 -5.41 12.42
C VAL A 199 16.75 -3.95 12.89
N ILE A 200 16.38 -3.65 14.14
CA ILE A 200 16.53 -2.31 14.72
C ILE A 200 17.99 -1.84 14.66
N GLN A 201 18.95 -2.70 15.01
CA GLN A 201 20.38 -2.38 14.92
C GLN A 201 20.84 -2.11 13.48
N GLN A 202 20.28 -2.81 12.49
CA GLN A 202 20.60 -2.58 11.09
C GLN A 202 20.07 -1.22 10.60
N VAL A 203 18.84 -0.87 11.00
CA VAL A 203 18.24 0.44 10.68
C VAL A 203 19.06 1.56 11.32
N LEU A 204 19.43 1.44 12.60
CA LEU A 204 20.27 2.42 13.29
C LEU A 204 21.68 2.60 12.69
N ALA A 205 22.20 1.58 12.01
CA ALA A 205 23.54 1.63 11.43
C ALA A 205 23.55 2.27 10.02
N ASP A 206 22.38 2.53 9.44
CA ASP A 206 22.20 3.03 8.09
C ASP A 206 21.58 4.43 8.14
N GLU A 207 22.37 5.46 7.84
CA GLU A 207 21.94 6.87 7.93
C GLU A 207 20.80 7.22 6.96
N ASP A 208 20.59 6.43 5.90
CA ASP A 208 19.54 6.64 4.91
C ASP A 208 18.25 5.85 5.24
N ARG A 209 18.22 5.10 6.35
CA ARG A 209 17.11 4.20 6.70
C ARG A 209 16.50 4.53 8.05
N GLU A 210 15.24 4.97 8.04
CA GLU A 210 14.50 5.33 9.26
C GLU A 210 13.42 4.30 9.66
N SER A 211 13.05 3.40 8.73
CA SER A 211 11.94 2.47 8.89
C SER A 211 12.20 1.10 8.28
N GLU A 212 11.47 0.09 8.75
CA GLU A 212 11.51 -1.26 8.18
C GLU A 212 10.21 -2.04 8.38
N ILE A 213 9.93 -2.97 7.45
CA ILE A 213 8.83 -3.93 7.54
C ILE A 213 9.38 -5.32 7.87
N LEU A 214 8.86 -5.94 8.92
CA LEU A 214 9.21 -7.29 9.34
C LEU A 214 7.97 -8.12 9.66
N ASP A 215 7.90 -9.32 9.10
CA ASP A 215 6.91 -10.31 9.51
C ASP A 215 7.37 -11.05 10.77
N MET A 216 6.52 -11.03 11.79
CA MET A 216 6.77 -11.59 13.11
C MET A 216 5.63 -12.52 13.54
N GLU A 217 5.93 -13.44 14.45
CA GLU A 217 4.93 -14.25 15.13
C GLU A 217 4.68 -13.69 16.53
N MET A 218 3.40 -13.48 16.85
CA MET A 218 2.94 -13.03 18.16
C MET A 218 2.08 -14.10 18.82
N VAL A 219 2.03 -14.05 20.16
CA VAL A 219 1.17 -14.89 20.99
C VAL A 219 0.16 -14.02 21.73
N THR A 220 -1.12 -14.32 21.55
CA THR A 220 -2.21 -13.65 22.25
C THR A 220 -2.23 -14.03 23.74
N LYS A 221 -2.97 -13.29 24.55
CA LYS A 221 -3.20 -13.64 25.97
C LYS A 221 -3.83 -15.03 26.15
N ALA A 222 -4.63 -15.48 25.18
CA ALA A 222 -5.25 -16.81 25.17
C ALA A 222 -4.26 -17.93 24.78
N GLY A 223 -3.08 -17.58 24.26
CA GLY A 223 -2.07 -18.52 23.80
C GLY A 223 -2.13 -18.84 22.30
N ASP A 224 -3.01 -18.18 21.55
CA ASP A 224 -3.11 -18.35 20.10
C ASP A 224 -1.91 -17.67 19.43
N ARG A 225 -1.40 -18.29 18.37
CA ARG A 225 -0.31 -17.72 17.57
C ARG A 225 -0.89 -17.00 16.36
N ILE A 226 -0.47 -15.76 16.17
CA ILE A 226 -0.85 -14.95 15.02
C ILE A 226 0.41 -14.51 14.28
N VAL A 227 0.28 -14.36 12.96
CA VAL A 227 1.35 -13.81 12.11
C VAL A 227 1.01 -12.35 11.83
N VAL A 228 1.94 -11.46 12.16
CA VAL A 228 1.75 -10.02 11.99
C VAL A 228 2.84 -9.44 11.10
N ALA A 229 2.44 -8.47 10.27
CA ALA A 229 3.38 -7.60 9.57
C ALA A 229 3.59 -6.35 10.43
N VAL A 230 4.82 -6.13 10.88
CA VAL A 230 5.21 -4.98 11.70
C VAL A 230 5.98 -4.00 10.84
N HIS A 231 5.41 -2.82 10.61
CA HIS A 231 6.13 -1.68 10.04
C HIS A 231 6.54 -0.76 11.18
N PHE A 232 7.84 -0.57 11.39
CA PHE A 232 8.33 0.25 12.49
C PHE A 232 9.29 1.33 12.03
N VAL A 233 9.31 2.42 12.79
CA VAL A 233 10.29 3.50 12.70
C VAL A 233 11.13 3.50 13.97
N VAL A 234 12.43 3.75 13.82
CA VAL A 234 13.32 3.95 14.97
C VAL A 234 13.29 5.41 15.36
N LEU A 235 13.07 5.67 16.66
CA LEU A 235 13.04 7.03 17.21
C LEU A 235 14.41 7.35 17.81
N THR A 236 14.93 8.53 17.49
CA THR A 236 16.16 9.06 18.07
C THR A 236 15.93 10.45 18.67
N THR A 237 16.66 10.78 19.72
CA THR A 237 16.73 12.13 20.27
C THR A 237 17.43 13.10 19.30
N ASP A 238 17.31 14.41 19.52
CA ASP A 238 18.03 15.45 18.75
C ASP A 238 19.56 15.23 18.73
N ASP A 239 20.12 14.62 19.79
CA ASP A 239 21.54 14.28 19.90
C ASP A 239 21.92 12.95 19.19
N GLY A 240 21.00 12.32 18.47
CA GLY A 240 21.20 11.07 17.73
C GLY A 240 21.18 9.79 18.58
N ALA A 241 20.87 9.87 19.88
CA ALA A 241 20.72 8.70 20.73
C ALA A 241 19.38 7.97 20.50
N TYR A 242 19.36 6.65 20.64
CA TYR A 242 18.15 5.84 20.52
C TYR A 242 17.11 6.18 21.62
N ASP A 243 15.89 6.56 21.23
CA ASP A 243 14.74 6.90 22.10
C ASP A 243 13.63 5.83 22.09
N GLY A 244 13.72 4.83 21.22
CA GLY A 244 12.76 3.73 21.16
C GLY A 244 12.29 3.43 19.74
N VAL A 245 11.12 2.80 19.65
CA VAL A 245 10.54 2.36 18.37
C VAL A 245 9.04 2.63 18.38
N MET A 246 8.51 3.11 17.26
CA MET A 246 7.08 3.19 17.02
C MET A 246 6.71 2.25 15.88
N GLY A 247 5.64 1.48 16.04
CA GLY A 247 5.25 0.48 15.06
C GLY A 247 3.76 0.43 14.78
N VAL A 248 3.46 0.06 13.54
CA VAL A 248 2.14 -0.35 13.07
C VAL A 248 2.17 -1.87 12.88
N VAL A 249 1.17 -2.55 13.43
CA VAL A 249 1.05 -4.00 13.45
C VAL A 249 -0.23 -4.38 12.73
N ARG A 250 -0.11 -5.15 11.66
CA ARG A 250 -1.25 -5.68 10.93
C ARG A 250 -1.29 -7.19 11.08
N ASP A 251 -2.43 -7.72 11.52
CA ASP A 251 -2.69 -9.16 11.48
C ASP A 251 -2.80 -9.60 10.01
N VAL A 252 -1.91 -10.51 9.62
CA VAL A 252 -1.87 -11.10 8.28
C VAL A 252 -2.10 -12.61 8.32
N THR A 253 -2.58 -13.14 9.44
CA THR A 253 -2.78 -14.58 9.68
C THR A 253 -3.66 -15.21 8.60
N GLU A 254 -4.87 -14.70 8.40
CA GLU A 254 -5.79 -15.24 7.38
C GLU A 254 -5.24 -15.16 5.96
N ARG A 255 -4.48 -14.09 5.65
CA ARG A 255 -3.85 -13.94 4.33
C ARG A 255 -2.75 -14.97 4.14
N ARG A 256 -1.87 -15.13 5.14
CA ARG A 256 -0.78 -16.10 5.13
C ARG A 256 -1.27 -17.54 5.13
N GLU A 257 -2.35 -17.84 5.83
CA GLU A 257 -2.96 -19.17 5.82
C GLU A 257 -3.54 -19.51 4.45
N ARG A 258 -4.23 -18.57 3.80
CA ARG A 258 -4.73 -18.76 2.43
C ARG A 258 -3.60 -18.93 1.42
N GLU A 259 -2.56 -18.09 1.49
CA GLU A 259 -1.35 -18.22 0.65
C GLU A 259 -0.73 -19.62 0.82
N ARG A 260 -0.50 -20.06 2.06
CA ARG A 260 0.05 -21.40 2.35
C ARG A 260 -0.86 -22.54 1.91
N GLU A 261 -2.17 -22.37 1.99
CA GLU A 261 -3.12 -23.38 1.51
C GLU A 261 -3.08 -23.50 -0.01
N LEU A 262 -3.00 -22.38 -0.73
CA LEU A 262 -2.85 -22.35 -2.18
C LEU A 262 -1.52 -22.98 -2.61
N GLU A 263 -0.41 -22.63 -1.95
CA GLU A 263 0.90 -23.23 -2.18
C GLU A 263 0.86 -24.75 -2.00
N ARG A 264 0.30 -25.25 -0.89
CA ARG A 264 0.15 -26.69 -0.64
C ARG A 264 -0.75 -27.38 -1.67
N LYS A 265 -1.79 -26.72 -2.15
CA LYS A 265 -2.65 -27.26 -3.21
C LYS A 265 -1.87 -27.37 -4.52
N ASN A 266 -1.10 -26.35 -4.88
CA ASN A 266 -0.24 -26.36 -6.07
C ASN A 266 0.85 -27.43 -5.97
N GLU A 267 1.51 -27.57 -4.83
CA GLU A 267 2.50 -28.64 -4.60
C GLU A 267 1.90 -30.04 -4.74
N ARG A 268 0.67 -30.25 -4.24
CA ARG A 268 -0.04 -31.52 -4.41
C ARG A 268 -0.40 -31.80 -5.86
N LEU A 269 -0.82 -30.78 -6.62
CA LEU A 269 -1.11 -30.91 -8.04
C LEU A 269 0.15 -31.28 -8.83
N ASP A 270 1.28 -30.63 -8.56
CA ASP A 270 2.57 -30.94 -9.19
C ASP A 270 3.04 -32.36 -8.86
N SER A 271 2.97 -32.75 -7.58
CA SER A 271 3.35 -34.12 -7.16
C SER A 271 2.45 -35.18 -7.81
N PHE A 272 1.15 -34.92 -7.90
CA PHE A 272 0.20 -35.81 -8.55
C PHE A 272 0.49 -35.93 -10.04
N ALA A 273 0.68 -34.81 -10.75
CA ALA A 273 0.99 -34.79 -12.17
C ALA A 273 2.30 -35.54 -12.45
N SER A 274 3.36 -35.27 -11.67
CA SER A 274 4.64 -35.97 -11.79
C SER A 274 4.53 -37.49 -11.61
N MET A 275 3.71 -37.94 -10.65
CA MET A 275 3.48 -39.38 -10.41
C MET A 275 2.74 -40.04 -11.58
N VAL A 276 1.64 -39.43 -12.03
CA VAL A 276 0.83 -39.96 -13.14
C VAL A 276 1.66 -40.04 -14.42
N SER A 277 2.45 -39.02 -14.72
CA SER A 277 3.25 -39.01 -15.94
C SER A 277 4.37 -40.05 -15.92
N HIS A 278 4.99 -40.31 -14.77
CA HIS A 278 5.91 -41.44 -14.63
C HIS A 278 5.21 -42.77 -14.94
N ASP A 279 4.01 -42.97 -14.36
CA ASP A 279 3.25 -44.20 -14.52
C ASP A 279 2.67 -44.39 -15.93
N LEU A 280 2.47 -43.30 -16.68
CA LEU A 280 2.07 -43.34 -18.10
C LEU A 280 3.27 -43.51 -19.06
N ARG A 281 4.41 -42.87 -18.79
CA ARG A 281 5.63 -43.02 -19.62
C ARG A 281 6.17 -44.44 -19.58
N ASN A 282 6.10 -45.12 -18.44
CA ASN A 282 6.64 -46.45 -18.31
C ASN A 282 6.01 -47.50 -19.27
N PRO A 283 4.67 -47.64 -19.37
CA PRO A 283 4.05 -48.49 -20.38
C PRO A 283 4.21 -47.97 -21.81
N LEU A 284 4.28 -46.65 -22.03
CA LEU A 284 4.56 -46.07 -23.36
C LEU A 284 5.95 -46.46 -23.86
N ASN A 285 7.00 -46.30 -23.04
CA ASN A 285 8.36 -46.72 -23.38
C ASN A 285 8.45 -48.21 -23.72
N VAL A 286 7.67 -49.06 -23.04
CA VAL A 286 7.56 -50.49 -23.37
C VAL A 286 6.88 -50.70 -24.72
N ALA A 287 5.83 -49.94 -25.04
CA ALA A 287 5.16 -49.99 -26.33
C ALA A 287 6.07 -49.52 -27.47
N THR A 288 6.78 -48.41 -27.28
CA THR A 288 7.76 -47.85 -28.23
C THR A 288 8.90 -48.83 -28.48
N GLY A 289 9.52 -49.37 -27.43
CA GLY A 289 10.59 -50.37 -27.59
C GLY A 289 10.12 -51.66 -28.27
N ARG A 290 8.88 -52.10 -28.06
CA ARG A 290 8.30 -53.24 -28.80
C ARG A 290 8.06 -52.90 -30.27
N LEU A 291 7.62 -51.68 -30.56
CA LEU A 291 7.41 -51.22 -31.92
C LEU A 291 8.72 -51.19 -32.71
N GLU A 292 9.81 -50.71 -32.10
CA GLU A 292 11.15 -50.72 -32.70
C GLU A 292 11.59 -52.15 -33.08
N LEU A 293 11.41 -53.12 -32.17
CA LEU A 293 11.73 -54.53 -32.45
C LEU A 293 10.90 -55.12 -33.61
N VAL A 294 9.66 -54.66 -33.79
CA VAL A 294 8.80 -55.11 -34.89
C VAL A 294 9.19 -54.40 -36.19
N ARG A 295 9.56 -53.12 -36.16
CA ARG A 295 10.07 -52.36 -37.32
C ARG A 295 11.35 -52.99 -37.89
N ASP A 296 12.23 -53.51 -37.04
CA ASP A 296 13.43 -54.23 -37.49
C ASP A 296 13.12 -55.57 -38.20
N ALA A 297 11.93 -56.14 -37.96
CA ALA A 297 11.52 -57.43 -38.48
C ALA A 297 10.52 -57.34 -39.65
N ILE A 298 9.70 -56.28 -39.70
CA ILE A 298 8.59 -56.09 -40.61
C ILE A 298 8.54 -54.62 -41.03
N ASP A 299 8.55 -54.38 -42.34
CA ASP A 299 8.28 -53.05 -42.91
C ASP A 299 6.79 -52.97 -43.30
N HIS A 300 6.01 -52.18 -42.55
CA HIS A 300 4.56 -52.01 -42.76
C HIS A 300 4.13 -50.59 -42.40
N ALA A 301 3.30 -49.97 -43.24
CA ALA A 301 2.85 -48.59 -43.07
C ALA A 301 2.18 -48.33 -41.70
N ASP A 302 1.35 -49.27 -41.23
CA ASP A 302 0.70 -49.18 -39.91
C ASP A 302 1.69 -49.04 -38.74
N LEU A 303 2.93 -49.52 -38.84
CA LEU A 303 3.94 -49.38 -37.77
C LEU A 303 4.41 -47.93 -37.64
N GLU A 304 4.42 -47.18 -38.73
CA GLU A 304 4.74 -45.76 -38.73
C GLU A 304 3.62 -44.92 -38.12
N GLU A 305 2.37 -45.28 -38.41
CA GLU A 305 1.20 -44.65 -37.78
C GLU A 305 1.12 -44.90 -36.26
N ILE A 306 1.50 -46.11 -35.81
CA ILE A 306 1.61 -46.41 -34.37
C ILE A 306 2.75 -45.61 -33.73
N ALA A 307 3.89 -45.45 -34.40
CA ALA A 307 5.02 -44.67 -33.88
C ALA A 307 4.61 -43.22 -33.65
N VAL A 308 4.00 -42.58 -34.67
CA VAL A 308 3.48 -41.22 -34.58
C VAL A 308 2.47 -41.06 -33.44
N SER A 309 1.61 -42.07 -33.23
CA SER A 309 0.64 -42.04 -32.13
C SER A 309 1.29 -42.13 -30.75
N LEU A 310 2.34 -42.95 -30.59
CA LEU A 310 3.07 -43.06 -29.32
C LEU A 310 3.87 -41.78 -29.01
N ASP A 311 4.53 -41.21 -30.02
CA ASP A 311 5.25 -39.94 -29.89
C ASP A 311 4.29 -38.80 -29.50
N ARG A 312 3.08 -38.78 -30.08
CA ARG A 312 2.03 -37.82 -29.72
C ARG A 312 1.55 -38.01 -28.27
N MET A 313 1.43 -39.25 -27.78
CA MET A 313 1.07 -39.50 -26.39
C MET A 313 2.15 -39.05 -25.42
N ASP A 314 3.42 -39.25 -25.76
CA ASP A 314 4.53 -38.80 -24.92
C ASP A 314 4.57 -37.27 -24.85
N ALA A 315 4.45 -36.58 -26.00
CA ALA A 315 4.36 -35.12 -26.07
C ALA A 315 3.19 -34.56 -25.22
N LEU A 316 2.00 -35.18 -25.29
CA LEU A 316 0.85 -34.80 -24.47
C LEU A 316 1.11 -34.92 -22.96
N ILE A 317 1.85 -35.94 -22.55
CA ILE A 317 2.22 -36.14 -21.15
C ILE A 317 3.22 -35.08 -20.69
N GLU A 318 4.16 -34.70 -21.57
CA GLU A 318 5.11 -33.62 -21.30
C GLU A 318 4.40 -32.28 -21.14
N ASP A 319 3.50 -31.94 -22.08
CA ASP A 319 2.72 -30.70 -22.06
C ASP A 319 1.89 -30.57 -20.78
N LEU A 320 1.21 -31.66 -20.38
CA LEU A 320 0.39 -31.71 -19.18
C LEU A 320 1.22 -31.52 -17.89
N LEU A 321 2.44 -32.05 -17.86
CA LEU A 321 3.36 -31.84 -16.73
C LEU A 321 3.80 -30.38 -16.63
N THR A 322 4.08 -29.75 -17.75
CA THR A 322 4.48 -28.35 -17.75
C THR A 322 3.35 -27.47 -17.27
N LEU A 323 2.11 -27.68 -17.74
CA LEU A 323 0.94 -26.95 -17.24
C LEU A 323 0.66 -27.22 -15.76
N ALA A 324 0.83 -28.44 -15.27
CA ALA A 324 0.67 -28.73 -13.84
C ALA A 324 1.72 -28.03 -12.96
N ARG A 325 2.82 -27.56 -13.56
CA ARG A 325 3.88 -26.77 -12.92
C ARG A 325 3.76 -25.28 -13.19
N ALA A 326 2.67 -24.86 -13.83
CA ALA A 326 2.43 -23.47 -14.16
C ALA A 326 2.23 -22.61 -12.90
N GLY A 327 2.65 -21.35 -12.96
CA GLY A 327 2.52 -20.35 -11.89
C GLY A 327 3.60 -20.43 -10.80
N LYS A 328 4.62 -21.28 -10.95
CA LYS A 328 5.81 -21.25 -10.08
C LYS A 328 6.78 -20.19 -10.57
N ARG A 329 7.10 -19.22 -9.71
CA ARG A 329 8.18 -18.26 -9.97
C ARG A 329 9.49 -19.00 -10.21
N VAL A 330 10.27 -18.49 -11.16
CA VAL A 330 11.60 -19.00 -11.45
C VAL A 330 12.59 -18.45 -10.43
N ASP A 331 13.17 -19.33 -9.61
CA ASP A 331 14.14 -18.95 -8.59
C ASP A 331 15.58 -18.86 -9.14
N ASP A 332 15.90 -19.62 -10.19
CA ASP A 332 17.25 -19.76 -10.77
C ASP A 332 17.34 -19.16 -12.18
N VAL A 333 17.43 -17.83 -12.27
CA VAL A 333 17.69 -17.11 -13.54
C VAL A 333 19.17 -16.86 -13.78
N GLU A 334 19.69 -17.28 -14.93
CA GLU A 334 21.09 -17.06 -15.35
C GLU A 334 21.18 -16.29 -16.67
N PRO A 335 22.32 -15.65 -16.99
CA PRO A 335 22.51 -15.03 -18.31
C PRO A 335 22.54 -16.10 -19.41
N VAL A 336 21.60 -16.03 -20.34
CA VAL A 336 21.42 -16.98 -21.45
C VAL A 336 21.44 -16.24 -22.78
N ALA A 337 22.29 -16.66 -23.70
CA ALA A 337 22.33 -16.12 -25.06
C ALA A 337 21.16 -16.66 -25.88
N LEU A 338 20.24 -15.78 -26.31
CA LEU A 338 19.02 -16.15 -27.03
C LEU A 338 19.33 -16.98 -28.28
N ALA A 339 20.34 -16.55 -29.04
CA ALA A 339 20.75 -17.24 -30.26
C ALA A 339 21.16 -18.70 -30.01
N SER A 340 21.90 -18.96 -28.93
CA SER A 340 22.36 -20.32 -28.60
C SER A 340 21.19 -21.25 -28.28
N VAL A 341 20.15 -20.75 -27.60
CA VAL A 341 18.97 -21.54 -27.27
C VAL A 341 18.10 -21.75 -28.51
N ALA A 342 17.85 -20.70 -29.30
CA ALA A 342 17.07 -20.80 -30.54
C ALA A 342 17.66 -21.84 -31.51
N GLU A 343 18.97 -21.81 -31.74
CA GLU A 343 19.68 -22.80 -32.56
C GLU A 343 19.61 -24.22 -31.98
N ALA A 344 19.66 -24.35 -30.65
CA ALA A 344 19.53 -25.64 -29.98
C ALA A 344 18.13 -26.23 -30.10
N CYS A 345 17.09 -25.40 -29.99
CA CYS A 345 15.70 -25.80 -30.21
C CYS A 345 15.49 -26.25 -31.66
N TRP A 346 15.98 -25.46 -32.62
CA TRP A 346 15.84 -25.77 -34.04
C TRP A 346 16.41 -27.13 -34.42
N ARG A 347 17.59 -27.48 -33.90
CA ARG A 347 18.19 -28.80 -34.16
C ARG A 347 17.31 -29.99 -33.75
N ASN A 348 16.39 -29.80 -32.80
CA ASN A 348 15.50 -30.87 -32.33
C ASN A 348 14.17 -30.92 -33.11
N VAL A 349 13.71 -29.78 -33.65
CA VAL A 349 12.35 -29.66 -34.23
C VAL A 349 12.38 -29.46 -35.75
N ALA A 350 13.54 -29.14 -36.35
CA ALA A 350 13.65 -28.80 -37.77
C ALA A 350 13.15 -29.91 -38.71
N THR A 351 12.42 -29.50 -39.74
CA THR A 351 12.08 -30.33 -40.89
C THR A 351 13.05 -30.03 -42.06
N PRO A 352 13.24 -30.96 -43.03
CA PRO A 352 14.23 -30.78 -44.10
C PRO A 352 14.00 -29.56 -45.02
N GLU A 353 12.78 -29.06 -45.09
CA GLU A 353 12.36 -27.99 -46.00
C GLU A 353 12.27 -26.62 -45.33
N ALA A 354 12.19 -26.56 -44.00
CA ALA A 354 12.04 -25.33 -43.24
C ALA A 354 13.40 -24.66 -42.93
N THR A 355 13.37 -23.36 -42.63
CA THR A 355 14.57 -22.55 -42.36
C THR A 355 14.42 -21.65 -41.13
N LEU A 356 15.52 -21.45 -40.42
CA LEU A 356 15.61 -20.53 -39.27
C LEU A 356 16.61 -19.41 -39.56
N ALA A 357 16.20 -18.18 -39.32
CA ALA A 357 17.09 -17.03 -39.18
C ALA A 357 17.12 -16.57 -37.71
N VAL A 358 18.32 -16.49 -37.14
CA VAL A 358 18.55 -15.93 -35.81
C VAL A 358 19.32 -14.63 -35.97
N GLU A 359 18.64 -13.52 -35.72
CA GLU A 359 19.16 -12.17 -35.90
C GLU A 359 19.16 -11.43 -34.56
N SER A 360 19.81 -12.05 -33.57
CA SER A 360 19.87 -11.53 -32.20
C SER A 360 21.24 -11.80 -31.58
N ALA A 361 21.77 -10.80 -30.87
CA ALA A 361 22.92 -10.95 -29.98
C ALA A 361 22.52 -10.84 -28.49
N LEU A 362 21.21 -10.89 -28.21
CA LEU A 362 20.66 -10.65 -26.87
C LEU A 362 21.07 -11.74 -25.89
N THR A 363 21.54 -11.31 -24.73
CA THR A 363 21.71 -12.16 -23.55
C THR A 363 20.68 -11.72 -22.51
N LEU A 364 19.84 -12.66 -22.07
CA LEU A 364 18.72 -12.39 -21.18
C LEU A 364 18.82 -13.23 -19.91
N ARG A 365 18.29 -12.75 -18.79
CA ARG A 365 18.27 -13.45 -17.51
C ARG A 365 17.05 -14.37 -17.47
N ALA A 366 17.26 -15.67 -17.62
CA ALA A 366 16.18 -16.66 -17.62
C ALA A 366 16.61 -18.02 -17.09
N ASP A 367 15.63 -18.88 -16.82
CA ASP A 367 15.84 -20.32 -16.72
C ASP A 367 16.04 -20.89 -18.14
N PRO A 368 17.22 -21.48 -18.45
CA PRO A 368 17.51 -21.99 -19.79
C PRO A 368 16.55 -23.09 -20.24
N ASN A 369 16.06 -23.94 -19.32
CA ASN A 369 15.17 -25.04 -19.67
C ASN A 369 13.77 -24.52 -20.01
N ARG A 370 13.27 -23.54 -19.24
CA ARG A 370 11.98 -22.91 -19.52
C ARG A 370 12.04 -22.07 -20.80
N LEU A 371 13.11 -21.31 -21.02
CA LEU A 371 13.29 -20.56 -22.27
C LEU A 371 13.35 -21.49 -23.49
N LYS A 372 14.09 -22.60 -23.36
CA LYS A 372 14.13 -23.64 -24.40
C LYS A 372 12.73 -24.17 -24.70
N GLN A 373 11.94 -24.46 -23.67
CA GLN A 373 10.57 -24.95 -23.83
C GLN A 373 9.65 -23.93 -24.52
N LEU A 374 9.75 -22.64 -24.19
CA LEU A 374 9.02 -21.57 -24.87
C LEU A 374 9.34 -21.56 -26.36
N LEU A 375 10.63 -21.58 -26.70
CA LEU A 375 11.08 -21.53 -28.10
C LEU A 375 10.70 -22.81 -28.86
N GLU A 376 10.81 -23.99 -28.26
CA GLU A 376 10.39 -25.25 -28.88
C GLU A 376 8.88 -25.26 -29.19
N ASN A 377 8.04 -24.70 -28.31
CA ASN A 377 6.60 -24.57 -28.56
C ASN A 377 6.30 -23.60 -29.71
N LEU A 378 6.91 -22.42 -29.73
CA LEU A 378 6.69 -21.44 -30.80
C LEU A 378 7.20 -21.94 -32.16
N VAL A 379 8.38 -22.55 -32.20
CA VAL A 379 8.94 -23.13 -33.44
C VAL A 379 8.08 -24.30 -33.93
N ARG A 380 7.62 -25.17 -33.03
CA ARG A 380 6.73 -26.28 -33.40
C ARG A 380 5.42 -25.76 -33.98
N ASN A 381 4.81 -24.76 -33.35
CA ASN A 381 3.60 -24.13 -33.87
C ASN A 381 3.80 -23.56 -35.27
N ALA A 382 4.93 -22.89 -35.52
CA ALA A 382 5.27 -22.35 -36.84
C ALA A 382 5.41 -23.47 -37.89
N LEU A 383 5.97 -24.63 -37.53
CA LEU A 383 6.16 -25.76 -38.44
C LEU A 383 4.87 -26.57 -38.68
N GLU A 384 4.02 -26.72 -37.66
CA GLU A 384 2.77 -27.48 -37.74
C GLU A 384 1.65 -26.71 -38.45
N HIS A 385 1.59 -25.38 -38.25
CA HIS A 385 0.55 -24.52 -38.81
C HIS A 385 1.03 -23.69 -40.02
N GLY A 386 2.34 -23.63 -40.24
CA GLY A 386 2.95 -22.95 -41.37
C GLY A 386 3.00 -23.79 -42.64
N ARG A 387 3.80 -23.30 -43.60
CA ARG A 387 4.04 -24.01 -44.86
C ARG A 387 5.10 -25.09 -44.67
N ARG A 388 5.22 -26.02 -45.62
CA ARG A 388 6.25 -27.07 -45.54
C ARG A 388 7.67 -26.50 -45.55
N ASP A 389 7.85 -25.39 -46.26
CA ASP A 389 9.07 -24.59 -46.37
C ASP A 389 9.08 -23.39 -45.42
N ALA A 390 8.38 -23.48 -44.28
CA ALA A 390 8.23 -22.38 -43.33
C ALA A 390 9.56 -21.71 -42.98
N HIS A 391 9.52 -20.38 -42.94
CA HIS A 391 10.62 -19.55 -42.50
C HIS A 391 10.32 -18.96 -41.13
N VAL A 392 11.16 -19.31 -40.15
CA VAL A 392 11.06 -18.81 -38.78
C VAL A 392 12.18 -17.81 -38.52
N VAL A 393 11.84 -16.67 -37.91
CA VAL A 393 12.79 -15.62 -37.53
C VAL A 393 12.75 -15.43 -36.02
N VAL A 394 13.92 -15.41 -35.39
CA VAL A 394 14.10 -15.02 -33.98
C VAL A 394 15.01 -13.80 -33.93
N SER A 395 14.50 -12.66 -33.44
CA SER A 395 15.25 -11.41 -33.42
C SER A 395 14.83 -10.51 -32.25
N ASP A 396 15.55 -9.41 -32.06
CA ASP A 396 15.35 -8.44 -30.98
C ASP A 396 14.14 -7.53 -31.29
N LEU A 397 13.44 -7.04 -30.27
CA LEU A 397 12.46 -5.97 -30.45
C LEU A 397 13.17 -4.63 -30.74
N ASP A 398 12.55 -3.77 -31.55
CA ASP A 398 13.14 -2.49 -31.98
C ASP A 398 13.40 -1.51 -30.81
N ASP A 399 12.63 -1.63 -29.74
CA ASP A 399 12.78 -0.85 -28.50
C ASP A 399 13.86 -1.41 -27.55
N GLY A 400 14.39 -2.59 -27.86
CA GLY A 400 15.39 -3.29 -27.06
C GLY A 400 14.84 -3.90 -25.77
N ASP A 401 13.51 -3.92 -25.56
CA ASP A 401 12.88 -4.42 -24.34
C ASP A 401 12.56 -5.93 -24.39
N GLY A 402 13.04 -6.64 -25.42
CA GLY A 402 12.56 -7.98 -25.69
C GLY A 402 13.10 -8.63 -26.95
N PHE A 403 12.46 -9.74 -27.30
CA PHE A 403 12.68 -10.48 -28.54
C PHE A 403 11.35 -10.93 -29.13
N TYR A 404 11.36 -11.34 -30.39
CA TYR A 404 10.19 -11.94 -31.03
C TYR A 404 10.53 -13.22 -31.77
N VAL A 405 9.50 -14.06 -31.95
CA VAL A 405 9.52 -15.21 -32.85
C VAL A 405 8.43 -14.99 -33.91
N ALA A 406 8.81 -15.00 -35.19
CA ALA A 406 7.89 -14.78 -36.29
C ALA A 406 7.97 -15.89 -37.33
N ASP A 407 6.82 -16.20 -37.96
CA ASP A 407 6.71 -17.13 -39.07
C ASP A 407 6.16 -16.47 -40.35
N ASP A 408 6.19 -17.21 -41.45
CA ASP A 408 5.62 -16.84 -42.76
C ASP A 408 4.32 -17.61 -43.11
N GLY A 409 3.64 -18.10 -42.06
CA GLY A 409 2.44 -18.90 -42.12
C GLY A 409 1.14 -18.11 -42.36
N PRO A 410 -0.03 -18.70 -42.05
CA PRO A 410 -1.33 -18.04 -42.25
C PRO A 410 -1.62 -16.93 -41.21
N GLY A 411 -0.85 -16.86 -40.13
CA GLY A 411 -1.07 -15.93 -39.02
C GLY A 411 -2.26 -16.30 -38.13
N ILE A 412 -2.51 -15.45 -37.13
CA ILE A 412 -3.59 -15.61 -36.16
C ILE A 412 -4.62 -14.48 -36.35
N PRO A 413 -5.91 -14.80 -36.60
CA PRO A 413 -6.97 -13.80 -36.70
C PRO A 413 -7.06 -12.94 -35.43
N VAL A 414 -7.25 -11.62 -35.60
CA VAL A 414 -7.29 -10.66 -34.47
C VAL A 414 -8.28 -11.08 -33.38
N GLU A 415 -9.46 -11.54 -33.77
CA GLU A 415 -10.53 -12.00 -32.86
C GLU A 415 -10.11 -13.20 -32.00
N ALA A 416 -9.09 -13.96 -32.40
CA ALA A 416 -8.62 -15.14 -31.67
C ALA A 416 -7.37 -14.86 -30.82
N ARG A 417 -6.71 -13.70 -30.96
CA ARG A 417 -5.40 -13.42 -30.34
C ARG A 417 -5.42 -13.31 -28.82
N GLU A 418 -6.57 -12.98 -28.24
CA GLU A 418 -6.72 -12.98 -26.78
C GLU A 418 -6.88 -14.41 -26.25
N ASP A 419 -7.67 -15.24 -26.94
CA ASP A 419 -8.01 -16.59 -26.49
C ASP A 419 -6.98 -17.67 -26.91
N VAL A 420 -6.01 -17.37 -27.78
CA VAL A 420 -5.05 -18.38 -28.27
C VAL A 420 -4.13 -18.94 -27.18
N PHE A 421 -3.99 -18.25 -26.05
CA PHE A 421 -3.21 -18.73 -24.91
C PHE A 421 -4.03 -19.61 -23.96
N ASP A 422 -5.36 -19.65 -24.09
CA ASP A 422 -6.21 -20.51 -23.27
C ASP A 422 -5.95 -21.99 -23.56
N ALA A 423 -5.81 -22.79 -22.49
CA ALA A 423 -5.59 -24.22 -22.60
C ALA A 423 -6.72 -24.92 -23.37
N GLY A 424 -6.35 -25.62 -24.46
CA GLY A 424 -7.26 -26.38 -25.31
C GLY A 424 -7.71 -25.65 -26.58
N VAL A 425 -7.23 -24.43 -26.84
CA VAL A 425 -7.48 -23.70 -28.09
C VAL A 425 -6.47 -24.15 -29.15
N SER A 426 -6.95 -24.82 -30.20
CA SER A 426 -6.15 -25.18 -31.38
C SER A 426 -7.00 -25.18 -32.64
N THR A 427 -6.40 -24.81 -33.78
CA THR A 427 -7.05 -24.80 -35.10
C THR A 427 -6.91 -26.13 -35.87
N ASN A 428 -6.10 -27.08 -35.39
CA ASN A 428 -5.87 -28.42 -35.99
C ASN A 428 -5.94 -29.52 -34.92
N ASP A 429 -5.58 -30.77 -35.25
CA ASP A 429 -5.40 -31.91 -34.32
C ASP A 429 -4.31 -31.69 -33.24
N GLY A 430 -3.85 -30.46 -33.01
CA GLY A 430 -2.89 -30.12 -31.96
C GLY A 430 -3.49 -30.28 -30.56
N THR A 431 -2.62 -30.37 -29.56
CA THR A 431 -3.01 -30.55 -28.15
C THR A 431 -3.70 -29.30 -27.57
N GLY A 432 -3.47 -28.13 -28.18
CA GLY A 432 -3.95 -26.83 -27.70
C GLY A 432 -3.29 -26.38 -26.39
N LEU A 433 -2.20 -27.03 -25.98
CA LEU A 433 -1.48 -26.74 -24.73
C LEU A 433 -0.21 -25.91 -24.98
N GLY A 434 0.32 -25.90 -26.21
CA GLY A 434 1.61 -25.28 -26.52
C GLY A 434 1.67 -23.77 -26.22
N LEU A 435 0.65 -22.99 -26.61
CA LEU A 435 0.62 -21.55 -26.33
C LEU A 435 0.33 -21.25 -24.85
N ALA A 436 -0.48 -22.06 -24.17
CA ALA A 436 -0.68 -21.95 -22.72
C ALA A 436 0.64 -22.17 -21.95
N ILE A 437 1.50 -23.08 -22.43
CA ILE A 437 2.85 -23.29 -21.87
C ILE A 437 3.75 -22.07 -22.13
N VAL A 438 3.65 -21.45 -23.31
CA VAL A 438 4.40 -20.23 -23.64
C VAL A 438 4.00 -19.10 -22.69
N GLU A 439 2.70 -18.90 -22.45
CA GLU A 439 2.19 -17.90 -21.51
C GLU A 439 2.71 -18.15 -20.09
N ASP A 440 2.65 -19.40 -19.59
CA ASP A 440 3.20 -19.74 -18.28
C ASP A 440 4.68 -19.37 -18.15
N VAL A 441 5.50 -19.70 -19.15
CA VAL A 441 6.93 -19.40 -19.11
C VAL A 441 7.16 -17.89 -19.07
N VAL A 442 6.41 -17.11 -19.85
CA VAL A 442 6.49 -15.65 -19.89
C VAL A 442 6.11 -15.06 -18.53
N GLU A 443 4.96 -15.46 -17.97
CA GLU A 443 4.48 -14.98 -16.67
C GLU A 443 5.42 -15.36 -15.52
N ALA A 444 5.96 -16.58 -15.53
CA ALA A 444 6.87 -17.08 -14.50
C ALA A 444 8.19 -16.28 -14.42
N HIS A 445 8.62 -15.65 -15.53
CA HIS A 445 9.76 -14.74 -15.60
C HIS A 445 9.37 -13.27 -15.40
N GLY A 446 8.08 -12.96 -15.26
CA GLY A 446 7.57 -11.59 -15.15
C GLY A 446 7.62 -10.80 -16.46
N TRP A 447 7.68 -11.49 -17.60
CA TRP A 447 7.66 -10.89 -18.93
C TRP A 447 6.22 -10.71 -19.41
N SER A 448 6.04 -10.12 -20.58
CA SER A 448 4.74 -10.00 -21.27
C SER A 448 4.84 -10.57 -22.67
N ILE A 449 3.73 -11.12 -23.19
CA ILE A 449 3.65 -11.63 -24.56
C ILE A 449 2.46 -11.02 -25.32
N VAL A 450 2.69 -10.67 -26.59
CA VAL A 450 1.65 -10.17 -27.49
C VAL A 450 1.77 -10.87 -28.84
N VAL A 451 0.63 -11.12 -29.49
CA VAL A 451 0.56 -11.67 -30.85
C VAL A 451 0.28 -10.54 -31.85
N THR A 452 1.14 -10.40 -32.84
CA THR A 452 1.04 -9.45 -33.95
C THR A 452 1.15 -10.17 -35.31
N ASP A 453 0.96 -9.44 -36.40
CA ASP A 453 1.21 -9.98 -37.74
C ASP A 453 2.70 -9.86 -38.07
N SER A 454 3.27 -10.92 -38.63
CA SER A 454 4.63 -10.90 -39.16
C SER A 454 4.73 -10.08 -40.46
N GLU A 455 5.87 -9.42 -40.69
CA GLU A 455 6.13 -8.67 -41.93
C GLU A 455 6.17 -9.57 -43.18
N SER A 456 6.55 -10.83 -43.01
CA SER A 456 6.54 -11.86 -44.06
C SER A 456 5.15 -12.45 -44.31
N GLY A 457 4.14 -12.02 -43.55
CA GLY A 457 2.80 -12.60 -43.51
C GLY A 457 2.81 -13.88 -42.70
N GLY A 458 2.22 -13.87 -41.50
CA GLY A 458 2.30 -14.98 -40.54
C GLY A 458 2.05 -14.48 -39.12
N ALA A 459 2.29 -15.32 -38.11
CA ALA A 459 2.18 -14.90 -36.72
C ALA A 459 3.53 -14.35 -36.22
N ARG A 460 3.49 -13.32 -35.36
CA ARG A 460 4.63 -12.80 -34.64
C ARG A 460 4.29 -12.76 -33.15
N PHE A 461 5.09 -13.44 -32.33
CA PHE A 461 4.98 -13.45 -30.88
C PHE A 461 6.07 -12.54 -30.32
N GLU A 462 5.67 -11.44 -29.69
CA GLU A 462 6.58 -10.46 -29.09
C GLU A 462 6.63 -10.68 -27.59
N ILE A 463 7.84 -10.93 -27.05
CA ILE A 463 8.09 -11.11 -25.62
C ILE A 463 8.85 -9.89 -25.11
N SER A 464 8.27 -9.13 -24.18
CA SER A 464 8.80 -7.87 -23.65
C SER A 464 8.98 -7.88 -22.13
N GLY A 465 9.68 -6.87 -21.59
CA GLY A 465 10.03 -6.79 -20.17
C GLY A 465 11.17 -7.74 -19.76
N VAL A 466 12.02 -8.17 -20.69
CA VAL A 466 13.12 -9.10 -20.39
C VAL A 466 14.28 -8.40 -19.69
N ALA A 467 14.78 -9.02 -18.61
CA ALA A 467 15.98 -8.52 -17.93
C ALA A 467 17.23 -8.87 -18.76
N ILE A 468 17.86 -7.86 -19.36
CA ILE A 468 19.07 -8.03 -20.17
C ILE A 468 20.26 -8.37 -19.26
N GLY A 469 20.91 -9.51 -19.52
CA GLY A 469 22.13 -9.92 -18.84
C GLY A 469 23.33 -9.17 -19.40
N SER A 470 24.06 -8.45 -18.55
CA SER A 470 25.41 -7.97 -18.89
C SER A 470 26.33 -9.18 -19.09
N THR A 471 26.99 -9.23 -20.24
CA THR A 471 27.91 -10.31 -20.67
C THR A 471 29.04 -10.56 -19.69
#